data_AF-A0A1W1BWD5-F1
#
_entry.id   AF-A0A1W1BWD5-F1
#
_cell.length_a   1.000
_cell.length_b   1.000
_cell.length_c   1.000
_cell.angle_alpha   90.00
_cell.angle_beta   90.00
_cell.angle_gamma   90.00
#
_symmetry.space_group_name_H-M   'P 1'
#
loop_
_entity.id
_entity.type
_entity.pdbx_description
1 polymer ?
#
loop_
_entity_poly.entity_id
_entity_poly.type
_entity_poly.pdbx_seq_one_letter_code
_entity_poly.pdbx_strand_id
1 'polypeptide(L)'
;MKKILLIEDRQQRQNLFIKRTEIELDSYDDILDNFIGEKYDKLYEDIKNNQFSFSDYALIMVHKGAFNLDNQYIHFQIRDYCKENNTPLVLFSGGATNYYNKEELELMEINSKDFYSNNLQFFLDNFRETKEIELLMLSYGNDWKLNIVLNSLEKVNYFIDNNQEEDILYDEFINKTNFHLLEKIDFDYFQPTVENGWVYLDDIKKIVETIRKYIEEYLTYEE
;
A
#
# COMPACT_ATOMS: atom_id res chain seq x y z
N MET A 1 14.32 -17.65 -5.98
CA MET A 1 13.87 -16.45 -5.26
C MET A 1 12.66 -15.92 -6.00
N LYS A 2 11.58 -15.55 -5.30
CA LYS A 2 10.42 -14.96 -5.95
C LYS A 2 10.70 -13.50 -6.32
N LYS A 3 10.22 -13.03 -7.47
CA LYS A 3 10.41 -11.65 -7.97
C LYS A 3 9.17 -10.78 -7.73
N ILE A 4 9.24 -9.51 -8.08
CA ILE A 4 8.10 -8.62 -8.26
C ILE A 4 7.70 -8.63 -9.73
N LEU A 5 6.41 -8.72 -10.03
CA LEU A 5 5.88 -8.52 -11.38
C LEU A 5 5.27 -7.13 -11.50
N LEU A 6 5.71 -6.33 -12.47
CA LEU A 6 5.10 -5.03 -12.80
C LEU A 6 4.45 -5.10 -14.18
N ILE A 7 3.14 -4.93 -14.25
CA ILE A 7 2.33 -5.01 -15.47
C ILE A 7 1.83 -3.62 -15.86
N GLU A 8 2.21 -3.13 -17.04
CA GLU A 8 1.86 -1.80 -17.53
C GLU A 8 1.63 -1.82 -19.05
N ASP A 9 0.46 -1.36 -19.50
CA ASP A 9 0.12 -1.23 -20.93
C ASP A 9 0.71 0.04 -21.56
N ARG A 10 0.98 1.08 -20.77
CA ARG A 10 1.41 2.39 -21.25
C ARG A 10 2.91 2.58 -21.10
N GLN A 11 3.70 1.82 -21.85
CA GLN A 11 5.16 1.91 -21.88
C GLN A 11 5.66 3.37 -22.00
N GLN A 12 5.08 4.17 -22.89
CA GLN A 12 5.47 5.57 -23.06
C GLN A 12 5.26 6.40 -21.79
N ARG A 13 4.18 6.16 -21.05
CA ARG A 13 3.86 6.87 -19.81
C ARG A 13 4.77 6.44 -18.67
N GLN A 14 5.06 5.14 -18.56
CA GLN A 14 6.06 4.64 -17.61
C GLN A 14 7.42 5.30 -17.87
N ASN A 15 7.90 5.30 -19.12
CA ASN A 15 9.17 5.94 -19.49
C ASN A 15 9.21 7.44 -19.13
N LEU A 16 8.09 8.14 -19.26
CA LEU A 16 7.99 9.55 -18.86
C LEU A 16 8.11 9.74 -17.35
N PHE A 17 7.49 8.88 -16.54
CA PHE A 17 7.61 8.96 -15.08
C PHE A 17 9.02 8.63 -14.62
N ILE A 18 9.55 7.50 -15.06
CA ILE A 18 10.89 7.01 -14.72
C ILE A 18 11.96 8.05 -15.09
N LYS A 19 11.85 8.67 -16.28
CA LYS A 19 12.78 9.76 -16.68
C LYS A 19 12.70 10.99 -15.78
N ARG A 20 11.52 11.29 -15.22
CA ARG A 20 11.34 12.46 -14.33
C ARG A 20 11.82 12.19 -12.91
N THR A 21 11.75 10.94 -12.46
CA THR A 21 12.18 10.54 -11.11
C THR A 21 13.56 9.92 -11.07
N GLU A 22 14.20 9.77 -12.23
CA GLU A 22 15.56 9.23 -12.38
C GLU A 22 15.70 7.80 -11.82
N ILE A 23 14.59 7.07 -11.76
CA ILE A 23 14.59 5.65 -11.36
C ILE A 23 15.17 4.83 -12.52
N GLU A 24 16.03 3.85 -12.23
CA GLU A 24 16.55 2.95 -13.26
C GLU A 24 15.99 1.54 -13.04
N LEU A 25 14.78 1.26 -13.56
CA LEU A 25 14.12 -0.06 -13.34
C LEU A 25 14.94 -1.24 -13.89
N ASP A 26 15.71 -1.03 -14.95
CA ASP A 26 16.57 -2.07 -15.54
C ASP A 26 17.68 -2.52 -14.58
N SER A 27 18.07 -1.66 -13.62
CA SER A 27 19.02 -2.04 -12.58
C SER A 27 18.44 -3.07 -11.59
N TYR A 28 17.13 -3.33 -11.64
CA TYR A 28 16.38 -4.25 -10.78
C TYR A 28 15.99 -5.57 -11.44
N ASP A 29 16.63 -5.95 -12.56
CA ASP A 29 16.33 -7.17 -13.30
C ASP A 29 16.44 -8.48 -12.48
N ASP A 30 17.24 -8.47 -11.41
CA ASP A 30 17.41 -9.57 -10.47
C ASP A 30 16.16 -9.82 -9.60
N ILE A 31 15.37 -8.78 -9.32
CA ILE A 31 14.19 -8.83 -8.43
C ILE A 31 12.87 -8.37 -9.07
N LEU A 32 12.90 -7.69 -10.21
CA LEU A 32 11.75 -7.07 -10.86
C LEU A 32 11.64 -7.53 -12.31
N ASP A 33 10.49 -8.12 -12.63
CA ASP A 33 10.10 -8.39 -14.01
C ASP A 33 9.12 -7.30 -14.47
N ASN A 34 9.63 -6.33 -15.23
CA ASN A 34 8.84 -5.26 -15.82
C ASN A 34 8.22 -5.72 -17.16
N PHE A 35 6.92 -5.99 -17.14
CA PHE A 35 6.12 -6.47 -18.27
C PHE A 35 5.43 -5.27 -18.94
N ILE A 36 6.09 -4.80 -20.01
CA ILE A 36 5.65 -3.73 -20.91
C ILE A 36 5.79 -4.21 -22.36
N GLY A 37 5.08 -3.56 -23.30
CA GLY A 37 5.14 -3.89 -24.73
C GLY A 37 4.83 -5.36 -25.01
N GLU A 38 5.68 -6.06 -25.76
CA GLU A 38 5.44 -7.47 -26.16
C GLU A 38 5.31 -8.43 -24.95
N LYS A 39 6.00 -8.18 -23.84
CA LYS A 39 5.87 -9.00 -22.62
C LYS A 39 4.48 -8.84 -22.01
N TYR A 40 3.98 -7.60 -21.99
CA TYR A 40 2.62 -7.30 -21.56
C TYR A 40 1.60 -7.96 -22.49
N ASP A 41 1.74 -7.82 -23.81
CA ASP A 41 0.81 -8.38 -24.80
C ASP A 41 0.70 -9.90 -24.68
N LYS A 42 1.83 -10.59 -24.47
CA LYS A 42 1.85 -12.03 -24.24
C LYS A 42 1.12 -12.40 -22.93
N LEU A 43 1.44 -11.74 -21.83
CA LEU A 43 0.80 -12.02 -20.54
C LEU A 43 -0.71 -11.76 -20.59
N TYR A 44 -1.13 -10.71 -21.29
CA TYR A 44 -2.54 -10.39 -21.51
C TYR A 44 -3.28 -11.56 -22.18
N GLU A 45 -2.73 -12.11 -23.27
CA GLU A 45 -3.31 -13.26 -23.95
C GLU A 45 -3.28 -14.53 -23.08
N ASP A 46 -2.20 -14.76 -22.33
CA ASP A 46 -2.10 -15.89 -21.40
C ASP A 46 -3.19 -15.81 -20.31
N ILE A 47 -3.45 -14.63 -19.74
CA ILE A 47 -4.52 -14.44 -18.75
C ILE A 47 -5.91 -14.66 -19.38
N LYS A 48 -6.15 -14.11 -20.58
CA LYS A 48 -7.44 -14.30 -21.28
C LYS A 48 -7.75 -15.76 -21.56
N ASN A 49 -6.74 -16.56 -21.83
CA ASN A 49 -6.88 -17.99 -22.10
C ASN A 49 -6.80 -18.85 -20.82
N ASN A 50 -6.69 -18.23 -19.64
CA ASN A 50 -6.49 -18.90 -18.35
C ASN A 50 -5.25 -19.82 -18.32
N GLN A 51 -4.17 -19.36 -18.96
CA GLN A 51 -2.88 -20.05 -19.11
C GLN A 51 -1.74 -19.28 -18.42
N PHE A 52 -2.03 -18.68 -17.27
CA PHE A 52 -1.08 -17.87 -16.52
C PHE A 52 -0.80 -18.48 -15.14
N SER A 53 0.36 -18.15 -14.57
CA SER A 53 0.69 -18.42 -13.18
C SER A 53 1.57 -17.30 -12.66
N PHE A 54 1.30 -16.86 -11.43
CA PHE A 54 2.13 -15.89 -10.72
C PHE A 54 2.92 -16.51 -9.57
N SER A 55 3.05 -17.83 -9.54
CA SER A 55 3.71 -18.57 -8.45
C SER A 55 5.16 -18.16 -8.19
N ASP A 56 5.84 -17.64 -9.22
CA ASP A 56 7.23 -17.18 -9.15
C ASP A 56 7.37 -15.76 -8.60
N TYR A 57 6.26 -15.09 -8.27
CA TYR A 57 6.26 -13.72 -7.80
C TYR A 57 5.81 -13.60 -6.35
N ALA A 58 6.48 -12.72 -5.61
CA ALA A 58 6.17 -12.34 -4.25
C ALA A 58 5.14 -11.21 -4.19
N LEU A 59 5.01 -10.44 -5.27
CA LEU A 59 4.11 -9.29 -5.38
C LEU A 59 3.76 -9.05 -6.85
N ILE A 60 2.49 -8.74 -7.10
CA ILE A 60 1.99 -8.31 -8.40
C ILE A 60 1.62 -6.83 -8.33
N MET A 61 2.16 -6.01 -9.24
CA MET A 61 1.81 -4.60 -9.42
C MET A 61 1.19 -4.40 -10.79
N VAL A 62 0.01 -3.81 -10.86
CA VAL A 62 -0.78 -3.74 -12.10
C VAL A 62 -1.35 -2.34 -12.32
N HIS A 63 -1.15 -1.79 -13.50
CA HIS A 63 -1.86 -0.59 -13.90
C HIS A 63 -3.37 -0.91 -14.06
N LYS A 64 -4.25 -0.22 -13.33
CA LYS A 64 -5.71 -0.50 -13.36
C LYS A 64 -6.34 -0.39 -14.74
N GLY A 65 -5.75 0.39 -15.63
CA GLY A 65 -6.24 0.59 -16.99
C GLY A 65 -5.60 -0.34 -18.02
N ALA A 66 -4.82 -1.33 -17.59
CA ALA A 66 -3.97 -2.10 -18.49
C ALA A 66 -4.74 -2.80 -19.61
N PHE A 67 -5.91 -3.34 -19.30
CA PHE A 67 -6.47 -4.45 -20.06
C PHE A 67 -7.67 -4.07 -20.94
N ASN A 68 -7.78 -2.81 -21.36
CA ASN A 68 -8.77 -2.31 -22.33
C ASN A 68 -10.22 -2.82 -22.08
N LEU A 69 -10.82 -3.51 -23.06
CA LEU A 69 -12.20 -4.02 -23.00
C LEU A 69 -12.36 -5.18 -22.02
N ASP A 70 -11.30 -5.96 -21.80
CA ASP A 70 -11.30 -7.13 -20.93
C ASP A 70 -10.93 -6.77 -19.48
N ASN A 71 -10.83 -5.48 -19.17
CA ASN A 71 -10.24 -5.00 -17.92
C ASN A 71 -10.93 -5.54 -16.67
N GLN A 72 -12.26 -5.54 -16.62
CA GLN A 72 -12.97 -6.10 -15.47
C GLN A 72 -12.70 -7.60 -15.29
N TYR A 73 -12.70 -8.36 -16.39
CA TYR A 73 -12.47 -9.80 -16.36
C TYR A 73 -11.03 -10.12 -15.91
N ILE A 74 -10.03 -9.44 -16.48
CA ILE A 74 -8.63 -9.69 -16.15
C ILE A 74 -8.29 -9.24 -14.73
N HIS A 75 -8.79 -8.08 -14.28
CA HIS A 75 -8.62 -7.68 -12.87
C HIS A 75 -9.25 -8.68 -11.91
N PHE A 76 -10.41 -9.25 -12.27
CA PHE A 76 -11.01 -10.32 -11.50
C PHE A 76 -10.09 -11.55 -11.43
N GLN A 77 -9.58 -12.04 -12.57
CA GLN A 77 -8.67 -13.19 -12.61
C GLN A 77 -7.39 -12.97 -11.77
N ILE A 78 -6.76 -11.80 -11.89
CA ILE A 78 -5.56 -11.46 -11.13
C ILE A 78 -5.87 -11.39 -9.63
N ARG A 79 -6.96 -10.71 -9.24
CA ARG A 79 -7.35 -10.56 -7.84
C ARG A 79 -7.70 -11.90 -7.20
N ASP A 80 -8.45 -12.75 -7.91
CA ASP A 80 -8.83 -14.07 -7.44
C ASP A 80 -7.60 -14.95 -7.24
N TYR A 81 -6.69 -14.99 -8.23
CA TYR A 81 -5.41 -15.69 -8.10
C TYR A 81 -4.60 -15.18 -6.89
N CYS A 82 -4.48 -13.87 -6.72
CA CYS A 82 -3.72 -13.28 -5.62
C CYS A 82 -4.33 -13.63 -4.25
N LYS A 83 -5.67 -13.63 -4.15
CA LYS A 83 -6.40 -14.04 -2.94
C LYS A 83 -6.17 -15.52 -2.62
N GLU A 84 -6.34 -16.41 -3.61
CA GLU A 84 -6.14 -17.86 -3.44
C GLU A 84 -4.71 -18.23 -3.03
N ASN A 85 -3.72 -17.47 -3.52
CA ASN A 85 -2.30 -17.76 -3.31
C ASN A 85 -1.64 -16.86 -2.26
N ASN A 86 -2.41 -16.05 -1.51
CA ASN A 86 -1.90 -15.08 -0.54
C ASN A 86 -0.76 -14.21 -1.09
N THR A 87 -0.89 -13.77 -2.35
CA THR A 87 0.10 -12.91 -3.01
C THR A 87 -0.37 -11.46 -2.92
N PRO A 88 0.39 -10.55 -2.28
CA PRO A 88 0.05 -9.14 -2.23
C PRO A 88 -0.14 -8.54 -3.63
N LEU A 89 -1.04 -7.56 -3.74
CA LEU A 89 -1.43 -6.92 -4.99
C LEU A 89 -1.37 -5.39 -4.87
N VAL A 90 -0.73 -4.73 -5.82
CA VAL A 90 -0.76 -3.27 -5.97
C VAL A 90 -1.50 -2.92 -7.25
N LEU A 91 -2.53 -2.09 -7.14
CA LEU A 91 -3.29 -1.57 -8.27
C LEU A 91 -3.07 -0.06 -8.40
N PHE A 92 -2.36 0.37 -9.44
CA PHE A 92 -2.03 1.79 -9.60
C PHE A 92 -2.76 2.43 -10.78
N SER A 93 -3.15 3.70 -10.66
CA SER A 93 -3.82 4.43 -11.75
C SER A 93 -3.76 5.94 -11.59
N GLY A 94 -4.02 6.71 -12.66
CA GLY A 94 -3.99 8.18 -12.58
C GLY A 94 -5.11 8.80 -11.73
N GLY A 95 -6.21 8.08 -11.51
CA GLY A 95 -7.38 8.53 -10.74
C GLY A 95 -7.56 7.81 -9.40
N ALA A 96 -6.61 6.98 -9.00
CA ALA A 96 -6.68 6.29 -7.71
C ALA A 96 -6.36 7.26 -6.57
N THR A 97 -7.11 7.11 -5.47
CA THR A 97 -6.74 7.61 -4.14
C THR A 97 -5.92 6.52 -3.46
N ASN A 98 -4.88 6.91 -2.72
CA ASN A 98 -4.05 5.95 -2.00
C ASN A 98 -4.89 5.24 -0.92
N TYR A 99 -4.99 3.93 -1.02
CA TYR A 99 -5.80 3.07 -0.15
C TYR A 99 -5.02 1.78 0.12
N TYR A 100 -5.17 1.24 1.32
CA TYR A 100 -4.54 0.00 1.73
C TYR A 100 -5.53 -0.86 2.51
N ASN A 101 -5.51 -2.17 2.27
CA ASN A 101 -6.32 -3.17 2.96
C ASN A 101 -5.52 -4.47 3.12
N LYS A 102 -5.78 -5.23 4.18
CA LYS A 102 -5.22 -6.57 4.41
C LYS A 102 -6.25 -7.62 4.86
N GLU A 103 -7.52 -7.29 5.00
CA GLU A 103 -8.52 -8.23 5.58
C GLU A 103 -8.64 -9.54 4.80
N GLU A 104 -8.89 -9.47 3.49
CA GLU A 104 -9.00 -10.66 2.63
C GLU A 104 -7.81 -10.88 1.71
N LEU A 105 -7.14 -9.79 1.35
CA LEU A 105 -6.02 -9.71 0.44
C LEU A 105 -5.22 -8.48 0.84
N GLU A 106 -3.91 -8.62 0.95
CA GLU A 106 -3.01 -7.48 1.09
C GLU A 106 -3.00 -6.70 -0.23
N LEU A 107 -3.85 -5.68 -0.29
CA LEU A 107 -4.16 -4.87 -1.47
C LEU A 107 -3.78 -3.42 -1.19
N MET A 108 -3.02 -2.84 -2.10
CA MET A 108 -2.76 -1.42 -2.14
C MET A 108 -3.30 -0.83 -3.43
N GLU A 109 -4.08 0.23 -3.34
CA GLU A 109 -4.38 1.09 -4.48
C GLU A 109 -3.61 2.39 -4.36
N ILE A 110 -2.97 2.85 -5.43
CA ILE A 110 -2.09 4.02 -5.38
C ILE A 110 -2.16 4.86 -6.66
N ASN A 111 -2.03 6.18 -6.53
CA ASN A 111 -1.95 7.05 -7.70
C ASN A 111 -0.69 6.74 -8.52
N SER A 112 -0.75 6.75 -9.85
CA SER A 112 0.43 6.53 -10.69
C SER A 112 1.59 7.51 -10.41
N LYS A 113 1.27 8.76 -10.03
CA LYS A 113 2.30 9.75 -9.69
C LYS A 113 3.06 9.35 -8.42
N ASP A 114 2.34 8.86 -7.42
CA ASP A 114 2.92 8.43 -6.15
C ASP A 114 3.63 7.09 -6.31
N PHE A 115 3.04 6.17 -7.10
CA PHE A 115 3.63 4.89 -7.44
C PHE A 115 5.00 5.04 -8.11
N TYR A 116 5.13 5.90 -9.12
CA TYR A 116 6.42 6.11 -9.80
C TYR A 116 7.31 7.18 -9.12
N SER A 117 7.03 7.54 -7.87
CA SER A 117 7.90 8.42 -7.08
C SER A 117 9.15 7.68 -6.59
N ASN A 118 10.08 8.40 -5.96
CA ASN A 118 11.28 7.81 -5.35
C ASN A 118 10.96 6.73 -4.30
N ASN A 119 9.73 6.69 -3.79
CA ASN A 119 9.27 5.62 -2.91
C ASN A 119 9.32 4.24 -3.57
N LEU A 120 9.14 4.14 -4.90
CA LEU A 120 9.32 2.87 -5.61
C LEU A 120 10.76 2.40 -5.55
N GLN A 121 11.72 3.31 -5.65
CA GLN A 121 13.13 2.99 -5.51
C GLN A 121 13.42 2.45 -4.10
N PHE A 122 13.01 3.18 -3.05
CA PHE A 122 13.18 2.73 -1.66
C PHE A 122 12.53 1.37 -1.40
N PHE A 123 11.34 1.14 -1.95
CA PHE A 123 10.66 -0.15 -1.87
C PHE A 123 11.46 -1.27 -2.54
N LEU A 124 11.95 -1.05 -3.76
CA LEU A 124 12.72 -2.05 -4.52
C LEU A 124 14.06 -2.36 -3.86
N ASP A 125 14.77 -1.34 -3.36
CA ASP A 125 16.01 -1.50 -2.60
C ASP A 125 15.77 -2.32 -1.32
N ASN A 126 14.74 -1.97 -0.54
CA ASN A 126 14.38 -2.73 0.66
C ASN A 126 14.03 -4.19 0.34
N PHE A 127 13.23 -4.44 -0.71
CA PHE A 127 12.91 -5.80 -1.12
C PHE A 127 14.15 -6.56 -1.61
N ARG A 128 15.07 -5.91 -2.32
CA ARG A 128 16.33 -6.52 -2.74
C ARG A 128 17.16 -6.96 -1.54
N GLU A 129 17.24 -6.16 -0.49
CA GLU A 129 18.06 -6.45 0.68
C GLU A 129 17.43 -7.46 1.63
N THR A 130 16.14 -7.27 1.96
CA THR A 130 15.46 -8.00 3.04
C THR A 130 14.64 -9.19 2.54
N LYS A 131 14.22 -9.14 1.27
CA LYS A 131 13.22 -10.05 0.66
C LYS A 131 11.81 -9.94 1.27
N GLU A 132 11.55 -8.91 2.07
CA GLU A 132 10.25 -8.66 2.68
C GLU A 132 9.44 -7.64 1.86
N ILE A 133 8.12 -7.85 1.80
CA ILE A 133 7.19 -6.98 1.06
C ILE A 133 6.58 -5.94 2.01
N GLU A 134 7.06 -4.70 1.90
CA GLU A 134 6.58 -3.58 2.71
C GLU A 134 5.80 -2.58 1.85
N LEU A 135 4.55 -2.92 1.48
CA LEU A 135 3.76 -2.14 0.51
C LEU A 135 3.59 -0.67 0.90
N LEU A 136 3.49 -0.38 2.20
CA LEU A 136 3.27 0.97 2.71
C LEU A 136 4.44 1.92 2.39
N MET A 137 5.64 1.40 2.10
CA MET A 137 6.75 2.20 1.58
C MET A 137 6.39 2.93 0.28
N LEU A 138 5.56 2.34 -0.58
CA LEU A 138 5.16 2.96 -1.85
C LEU A 138 4.42 4.29 -1.62
N SER A 139 3.66 4.43 -0.52
CA SER A 139 2.95 5.68 -0.18
C SER A 139 3.71 6.57 0.81
N TYR A 140 4.40 5.98 1.78
CA TYR A 140 4.97 6.72 2.90
C TYR A 140 6.50 6.80 2.91
N GLY A 141 7.18 6.24 1.91
CA GLY A 141 8.64 6.32 1.76
C GLY A 141 9.42 5.42 2.72
N ASN A 142 10.69 5.73 2.93
CA ASN A 142 11.59 4.89 3.73
C ASN A 142 11.18 4.83 5.21
N ASP A 143 10.78 5.96 5.78
CA ASP A 143 10.35 6.08 7.18
C ASP A 143 8.86 5.81 7.34
N TRP A 144 8.32 4.85 6.57
CA TRP A 144 6.88 4.63 6.44
C TRP A 144 6.18 4.41 7.78
N LYS A 145 6.84 3.74 8.74
CA LYS A 145 6.29 3.53 10.09
C LYS A 145 6.08 4.86 10.80
N LEU A 146 7.12 5.69 10.91
CA LEU A 146 7.03 7.00 11.54
C LEU A 146 6.01 7.89 10.83
N ASN A 147 6.01 7.88 9.49
CA ASN A 147 5.06 8.66 8.70
C ASN A 147 3.61 8.24 8.92
N ILE A 148 3.33 6.94 9.08
CA ILE A 148 1.99 6.47 9.46
C ILE A 148 1.64 6.97 10.86
N VAL A 149 2.53 6.82 11.84
CA VAL A 149 2.27 7.27 13.21
C VAL A 149 1.95 8.76 13.27
N LEU A 150 2.76 9.60 12.62
CA LEU A 150 2.56 11.05 12.58
C LEU A 150 1.25 11.43 11.87
N ASN A 151 0.94 10.81 10.73
CA ASN A 151 -0.30 11.05 10.01
C ASN A 151 -1.52 10.60 10.81
N SER A 152 -1.44 9.45 11.48
CA SER A 152 -2.50 8.97 12.38
C SER A 152 -2.68 9.95 13.55
N LEU A 153 -1.59 10.42 14.17
CA LEU A 153 -1.65 11.42 15.23
C LEU A 153 -2.36 12.70 14.77
N GLU A 154 -1.98 13.24 13.61
CA GLU A 154 -2.60 14.44 13.04
C GLU A 154 -4.10 14.23 12.84
N LYS A 155 -4.50 13.13 12.19
CA LYS A 155 -5.91 12.85 11.89
C LYS A 155 -6.73 12.58 13.13
N VAL A 156 -6.17 11.88 14.13
CA VAL A 156 -6.86 11.64 15.41
C VAL A 156 -7.06 12.97 16.16
N ASN A 157 -6.05 13.85 16.22
CA ASN A 157 -6.22 15.17 16.83
C ASN A 157 -7.27 16.01 16.07
N TYR A 158 -7.21 16.04 14.75
CA TYR A 158 -8.22 16.73 13.94
C TYR A 158 -9.62 16.16 14.17
N PHE A 159 -9.74 14.83 14.28
CA PHE A 159 -11.00 14.17 14.61
C PHE A 159 -11.50 14.62 15.99
N ILE A 160 -10.66 14.60 17.03
CA ILE A 160 -11.03 15.07 18.38
C ILE A 160 -11.51 16.54 18.35
N ASP A 161 -10.77 17.43 17.68
CA ASP A 161 -11.10 18.87 17.64
C ASP A 161 -12.45 19.15 16.98
N ASN A 162 -12.86 18.30 16.03
CA ASN A 162 -14.10 18.46 15.27
C ASN A 162 -15.28 17.62 15.82
N ASN A 163 -15.06 16.77 16.82
CA ASN A 163 -16.11 15.96 17.44
C ASN A 163 -16.33 16.39 18.89
N GLN A 164 -17.55 16.82 19.20
CA GLN A 164 -17.96 17.25 20.54
C GLN A 164 -18.85 16.19 21.22
N GLU A 165 -19.13 15.07 20.54
CA GLU A 165 -19.92 13.96 21.06
C GLU A 165 -19.08 13.07 21.97
N GLU A 166 -19.69 12.56 23.04
CA GLU A 166 -19.03 11.70 24.03
C GLU A 166 -18.88 10.26 23.51
N ASP A 167 -19.91 9.76 22.83
CA ASP A 167 -19.98 8.46 22.18
C ASP A 167 -19.81 8.61 20.66
N ILE A 168 -18.87 7.88 20.07
CA ILE A 168 -18.53 7.96 18.65
C ILE A 168 -18.67 6.58 18.00
N LEU A 169 -19.23 6.52 16.79
CA LEU A 169 -19.22 5.28 16.02
C LEU A 169 -17.78 4.87 15.69
N TYR A 170 -17.40 3.66 16.10
CA TYR A 170 -16.02 3.18 15.94
C TYR A 170 -15.59 3.14 14.47
N ASP A 171 -16.48 2.69 13.58
CA ASP A 171 -16.21 2.67 12.14
C ASP A 171 -15.97 4.07 11.57
N GLU A 172 -16.66 5.09 12.09
CA GLU A 172 -16.44 6.47 11.68
C GLU A 172 -15.05 6.95 12.09
N PHE A 173 -14.65 6.66 13.33
CA PHE A 173 -13.32 6.96 13.85
C PHE A 173 -12.23 6.29 13.00
N ILE A 174 -12.31 4.98 12.78
CA ILE A 174 -11.31 4.21 12.01
C ILE A 174 -11.18 4.75 10.58
N ASN A 175 -12.30 4.98 9.90
CA ASN A 175 -12.30 5.42 8.50
C ASN A 175 -11.79 6.86 8.32
N LYS A 176 -12.06 7.76 9.27
CA LYS A 176 -11.58 9.15 9.18
C LYS A 176 -10.11 9.30 9.57
N THR A 177 -9.61 8.43 10.44
CA THR A 177 -8.26 8.59 11.02
C THR A 177 -7.20 7.66 10.44
N ASN A 178 -7.60 6.63 9.69
CA ASN A 178 -6.73 5.52 9.27
C ASN A 178 -6.04 4.83 10.46
N PHE A 179 -6.70 4.78 11.61
CA PHE A 179 -6.13 4.20 12.83
C PHE A 179 -5.71 2.73 12.67
N HIS A 180 -6.44 1.97 11.83
CA HIS A 180 -6.10 0.58 11.49
C HIS A 180 -4.69 0.39 10.91
N LEU A 181 -4.05 1.44 10.35
CA LEU A 181 -2.68 1.34 9.86
C LEU A 181 -1.65 1.20 10.98
N LEU A 182 -1.98 1.59 12.21
CA LEU A 182 -1.08 1.44 13.36
C LEU A 182 -0.89 -0.01 13.78
N GLU A 183 -1.82 -0.90 13.46
CA GLU A 183 -1.69 -2.35 13.68
C GLU A 183 -0.48 -2.96 12.92
N LYS A 184 0.10 -2.23 11.97
CA LYS A 184 1.29 -2.64 11.21
C LYS A 184 2.61 -2.29 11.87
N ILE A 185 2.56 -1.53 12.95
CA ILE A 185 3.73 -1.00 13.60
C ILE A 185 3.83 -1.71 14.95
N ASP A 186 5.00 -2.30 15.20
CA ASP A 186 5.27 -3.00 16.45
C ASP A 186 5.53 -1.98 17.56
N PHE A 187 4.45 -1.42 18.10
CA PHE A 187 4.49 -0.58 19.30
C PHE A 187 3.22 -0.71 20.12
N ASP A 188 3.38 -0.61 21.44
CA ASP A 188 2.26 -0.66 22.36
C ASP A 188 1.48 0.66 22.33
N TYR A 189 0.24 0.61 21.85
CA TYR A 189 -0.70 1.72 21.92
C TYR A 189 -1.99 1.34 22.64
N PHE A 190 -2.69 2.35 23.14
CA PHE A 190 -3.95 2.13 23.83
C PHE A 190 -5.00 1.63 22.83
N GLN A 191 -5.56 0.44 23.11
CA GLN A 191 -6.68 -0.10 22.36
C GLN A 191 -7.98 0.42 22.99
N PRO A 192 -8.80 1.18 22.26
CA PRO A 192 -10.05 1.70 22.80
C PRO A 192 -11.05 0.58 23.11
N THR A 193 -11.86 0.78 24.14
CA THR A 193 -12.96 -0.14 24.44
C THR A 193 -14.10 0.14 23.45
N VAL A 194 -14.54 -0.91 22.73
CA VAL A 194 -15.65 -0.80 21.78
C VAL A 194 -16.88 -1.52 22.33
N GLU A 195 -17.94 -0.77 22.60
CA GLU A 195 -19.21 -1.29 23.12
C GLU A 195 -20.33 -1.06 22.11
N ASN A 196 -20.92 -2.14 21.60
CA ASN A 196 -22.01 -2.09 20.60
C ASN A 196 -21.67 -1.22 19.35
N GLY A 197 -20.39 -1.19 18.95
CA GLY A 197 -19.91 -0.39 17.81
C GLY A 197 -19.58 1.07 18.14
N TRP A 198 -19.65 1.46 19.42
CA TRP A 198 -19.32 2.80 19.89
C TRP A 198 -18.02 2.81 20.68
N VAL A 199 -17.32 3.93 20.64
CA VAL A 199 -16.10 4.23 21.40
C VAL A 199 -16.23 5.59 22.08
N TYR A 200 -15.72 5.71 23.31
CA TYR A 200 -15.72 6.96 24.05
C TYR A 200 -14.63 7.92 23.55
N LEU A 201 -14.94 9.22 23.48
CA LEU A 201 -13.97 10.25 23.12
C LEU A 201 -12.73 10.25 24.03
N ASP A 202 -12.91 9.96 25.32
CA ASP A 202 -11.80 9.89 26.27
C ASP A 202 -10.85 8.71 26.01
N ASP A 203 -11.36 7.60 25.47
CA ASP A 203 -10.53 6.50 25.00
C ASP A 203 -9.72 6.90 23.76
N ILE A 204 -10.31 7.67 22.84
CA ILE A 204 -9.59 8.24 21.69
C ILE A 204 -8.51 9.24 22.14
N LYS A 205 -8.71 10.01 23.20
CA LYS A 205 -7.67 10.89 23.76
C LYS A 205 -6.49 10.09 24.32
N LYS A 206 -6.72 8.95 24.97
CA LYS A 206 -5.64 8.07 25.45
C LYS A 206 -4.79 7.50 24.31
N ILE A 207 -5.40 7.23 23.15
CA ILE A 207 -4.67 6.85 21.94
C ILE A 207 -3.61 7.92 21.61
N VAL A 208 -3.98 9.20 21.60
CA VAL A 208 -3.07 10.33 21.32
C VAL A 208 -1.89 10.34 22.30
N GLU A 209 -2.14 10.12 23.59
CA GLU A 209 -1.09 10.07 24.60
C GLU A 209 -0.08 8.93 24.32
N THR A 210 -0.57 7.74 23.98
CA THR A 210 0.31 6.60 23.65
C THR A 210 1.11 6.80 22.37
N ILE A 211 0.49 7.39 21.33
CA ILE A 211 1.20 7.72 20.09
C ILE A 211 2.30 8.76 20.33
N ARG A 212 2.01 9.81 21.12
CA ARG A 212 3.02 10.83 21.47
C ARG A 212 4.19 10.22 22.21
N LYS A 213 3.93 9.35 23.18
CA LYS A 213 4.98 8.65 23.92
C LYS A 213 5.87 7.82 23.00
N TYR A 214 5.28 7.09 22.05
CA TYR A 214 6.06 6.33 21.05
C TYR A 214 6.95 7.24 20.20
N ILE A 215 6.43 8.39 19.74
CA ILE A 215 7.22 9.35 18.96
C ILE A 215 8.38 9.91 19.79
N GLU A 216 8.14 10.26 21.05
CA GLU A 216 9.18 10.73 21.96
C GLU A 216 10.28 9.68 22.16
N GLU A 217 9.90 8.42 22.39
CA GLU A 217 10.85 7.32 22.50
C GLU A 217 11.65 7.14 21.21
N TYR A 218 10.98 7.09 20.05
CA TYR A 218 11.61 6.97 18.73
C TYR A 218 12.69 8.03 18.50
N LEU A 219 12.38 9.30 18.79
CA LEU A 219 13.31 10.42 18.62
C LEU A 219 14.50 10.37 19.60
N THR A 220 14.36 9.71 20.75
CA THR A 220 15.43 9.61 21.76
C THR A 220 16.44 8.50 21.43
N TYR A 221 16.08 7.52 20.60
CA TYR A 221 16.95 6.41 20.19
C TYR A 221 17.73 6.65 18.88
N GLU A 222 17.41 7.70 18.12
CA GLU A 222 18.12 8.06 16.88
C GLU A 222 19.25 9.11 17.07
N GLU A 223 19.57 9.51 18.31
CA GLU A 223 20.76 10.32 18.67
C GLU A 223 21.97 9.46 19.09
#